data_AF-A2DTM6-F1
#
_entry.id   AF-A2DTM6-F1
#
_cell.length_a   1.000
_cell.length_b   1.000
_cell.length_c   1.000
_cell.angle_alpha   90.00
_cell.angle_beta   90.00
_cell.angle_gamma   90.00
#
_symmetry.space_group_name_H-M   'P 1'
#
loop_
_entity.id
_entity.type
_entity.pdbx_description
1 polymer ?
#
loop_
_entity_poly.entity_id
_entity_poly.type
_entity_poly.pdbx_seq_one_letter_code
_entity_poly.pdbx_strand_id
1 'polypeptide(L)'
;MSSATWHDPGTDKTFHFDEHGMFVSEDGLGPQKGFKDDDEFSNWVHSYVIEEMKKLGLVEKCHPENGAPIYHTQNAFNSPEKLLILIQGTGRVRAGVWSVGVCAYAGLNAGSVLPDIIEAKKRNMEVIVLNPNDPRYSMFIERYKSNIGMVRHTLAIFEDLIIKGNPKRIYILCHSMGGECAIACLRKFPEWMLQHCRAIAMTDACESRVDIEGLKINTWCMKHIINWICSEEEANIKLPDGISSQHYSAGTKDHPLSTAKAWPFIWSFFD
;
A
#
# COMPACT_ATOMS: atom_id res chain seq x y z
N MET A 1 -14.02 19.30 2.50
CA MET A 1 -13.64 19.15 1.08
C MET A 1 -12.23 19.68 0.96
N SER A 2 -11.27 18.90 0.47
CA SER A 2 -9.92 19.43 0.24
C SER A 2 -9.95 20.37 -0.97
N SER A 3 -9.10 21.40 -0.95
CA SER A 3 -8.87 22.24 -2.12
C SER A 3 -8.32 21.39 -3.27
N ALA A 4 -8.80 21.59 -4.49
CA ALA A 4 -8.25 20.95 -5.69
C ALA A 4 -6.85 21.47 -6.04
N THR A 5 -6.44 22.59 -5.45
CA THR A 5 -5.14 23.24 -5.67
C THR A 5 -4.36 23.38 -4.36
N TRP A 6 -3.03 23.44 -4.48
CA TRP A 6 -2.06 23.67 -3.41
C TRP A 6 -1.31 24.97 -3.68
N HIS A 7 -1.31 25.92 -2.75
CA HIS A 7 -0.44 27.09 -2.83
C HIS A 7 0.83 26.84 -2.03
N ASP A 8 1.98 26.80 -2.70
CA ASP A 8 3.26 26.49 -2.08
C ASP A 8 3.94 27.76 -1.54
N PRO A 9 4.15 27.88 -0.21
CA PRO A 9 4.73 29.08 0.39
C PRO A 9 6.26 29.19 0.21
N GLY A 10 6.88 28.25 -0.51
CA GLY A 10 8.31 28.30 -0.86
C GLY A 10 8.56 28.96 -2.21
N THR A 11 7.70 28.67 -3.19
CA THR A 11 7.78 29.17 -4.57
C THR A 11 6.78 30.27 -4.88
N ASP A 12 5.81 30.52 -3.99
CA ASP A 12 4.69 31.45 -4.20
C ASP A 12 3.83 31.10 -5.43
N LYS A 13 3.79 29.80 -5.76
CA LYS A 13 3.03 29.27 -6.89
C LYS A 13 1.88 28.40 -6.44
N THR A 14 0.82 28.39 -7.24
CA THR A 14 -0.28 27.45 -7.08
C THR A 14 -0.12 26.26 -8.02
N PHE A 15 -0.19 25.07 -7.43
CA PHE A 15 -0.09 23.78 -8.08
C PHE A 15 -1.42 23.03 -8.06
N HIS A 16 -1.57 22.10 -8.99
CA HIS A 16 -2.67 21.16 -9.07
C HIS A 16 -2.19 19.86 -9.72
N PHE A 17 -2.99 18.80 -9.61
CA PHE A 17 -2.81 17.62 -10.45
C PHE A 17 -3.58 17.82 -11.76
N ASP A 18 -2.90 17.67 -12.89
CA ASP A 18 -3.50 17.78 -14.22
C ASP A 18 -4.30 16.51 -14.61
N GLU A 19 -4.82 16.48 -15.84
CA GLU A 19 -5.58 15.34 -16.38
C GLU A 19 -4.77 14.05 -16.51
N HIS A 20 -3.44 14.12 -16.49
CA HIS A 20 -2.54 12.98 -16.48
C HIS A 20 -2.10 12.59 -15.06
N GLY A 21 -2.57 13.32 -14.05
CA GLY A 21 -2.21 13.14 -12.64
C GLY A 21 -0.83 13.68 -12.29
N MET A 22 -0.24 14.54 -13.13
CA MET A 22 1.05 15.18 -12.88
C MET A 22 0.86 16.44 -12.03
N PHE A 23 1.73 16.62 -11.04
CA PHE A 23 1.66 17.78 -10.15
C PHE A 23 2.38 18.97 -10.79
N VAL A 24 1.61 19.97 -11.23
CA VAL A 24 2.12 21.09 -12.04
C VAL A 24 1.59 22.43 -11.54
N SER A 25 2.40 23.47 -11.70
CA SER A 25 2.00 24.87 -11.48
C SER A 25 1.06 25.35 -12.60
N GLU A 26 0.51 26.55 -12.47
CA GLU A 26 -0.22 27.24 -13.55
C GLU A 26 0.55 27.32 -14.88
N ASP A 27 1.89 27.43 -14.82
CA ASP A 27 2.76 27.42 -16.02
C ASP A 27 3.01 26.01 -16.60
N GLY A 28 2.41 24.96 -16.05
CA GLY A 28 2.61 23.57 -16.48
C GLY A 28 3.94 22.94 -16.03
N LEU A 29 4.65 23.55 -15.08
CA LEU A 29 5.93 23.07 -14.56
C LEU A 29 5.75 22.30 -13.25
N GLY A 30 6.48 21.20 -13.07
CA GLY A 30 6.53 20.49 -11.79
C GLY A 30 7.23 21.29 -10.69
N PRO A 31 7.31 20.76 -9.45
CA PRO A 31 7.99 21.41 -8.33
C PRO A 31 9.41 21.86 -8.69
N GLN A 32 9.70 23.14 -8.43
CA GLN A 32 11.00 23.75 -8.72
C GLN A 32 11.82 23.96 -7.44
N LYS A 33 13.07 24.41 -7.59
CA LYS A 33 13.93 24.77 -6.46
C LYS A 33 13.20 25.79 -5.56
N GLY A 34 13.10 25.48 -4.26
CA GLY A 34 12.39 26.29 -3.28
C GLY A 34 11.04 25.72 -2.86
N PHE A 35 10.51 24.72 -3.58
CA PHE A 35 9.28 24.03 -3.19
C PHE A 35 9.37 23.44 -1.78
N LYS A 36 8.31 23.60 -0.99
CA LYS A 36 8.24 23.08 0.39
C LYS A 36 7.46 21.77 0.44
N ASP A 37 8.20 20.67 0.44
CA ASP A 37 7.66 19.35 0.78
C ASP A 37 7.59 19.18 2.31
N ASP A 38 6.66 19.88 2.95
CA ASP A 38 6.45 19.88 4.39
C ASP A 38 5.17 19.11 4.80
N ASP A 39 4.83 19.14 6.09
CA ASP A 39 3.68 18.43 6.63
C ASP A 39 2.34 19.00 6.14
N GLU A 40 2.28 20.29 5.79
CA GLU A 40 1.06 20.88 5.24
C GLU A 40 0.81 20.37 3.82
N PHE A 41 1.85 20.35 2.98
CA PHE A 41 1.77 19.75 1.65
C PHE A 41 1.42 18.26 1.74
N SER A 42 2.07 17.52 2.63
CA SER A 42 1.75 16.12 2.89
C SER A 42 0.28 15.94 3.24
N ASN A 43 -0.27 16.71 4.19
CA ASN A 43 -1.68 16.63 4.57
C ASN A 43 -2.63 16.95 3.41
N TRP A 44 -2.27 17.91 2.56
CA TRP A 44 -3.03 18.23 1.36
C TRP A 44 -3.04 17.07 0.36
N VAL A 45 -1.89 16.44 0.06
CA VAL A 45 -1.80 15.28 -0.85
C VAL A 45 -2.65 14.12 -0.34
N HIS A 46 -2.58 13.80 0.95
CA HIS A 46 -3.40 12.72 1.52
C HIS A 46 -4.90 13.02 1.40
N SER A 47 -5.31 14.26 1.69
CA SER A 47 -6.70 14.66 1.57
C SER A 47 -7.18 14.58 0.12
N TYR A 48 -6.37 15.03 -0.83
CA TYR A 48 -6.65 14.92 -2.27
C TYR A 48 -6.83 13.46 -2.69
N VAL A 49 -5.88 12.59 -2.33
CA VAL A 49 -5.92 11.17 -2.68
C VAL A 49 -7.12 10.46 -2.05
N ILE A 50 -7.51 10.80 -0.82
CA ILE A 50 -8.72 10.26 -0.19
C ILE A 50 -9.98 10.64 -0.98
N GLU A 51 -10.10 11.89 -1.44
CA GLU A 51 -11.23 12.31 -2.25
C GLU A 51 -11.25 11.62 -3.62
N GLU A 52 -10.09 11.40 -4.25
CA GLU A 52 -9.99 10.61 -5.48
C GLU A 52 -10.38 9.14 -5.26
N MET A 53 -9.95 8.52 -4.15
CA MET A 53 -10.40 7.17 -3.77
C MET A 53 -11.92 7.10 -3.62
N LYS A 54 -12.55 8.12 -3.02
CA LYS A 54 -14.02 8.21 -2.89
C LYS A 54 -14.72 8.37 -4.24
N LYS A 55 -14.15 9.15 -5.17
CA LYS A 55 -14.64 9.23 -6.56
C LYS A 55 -14.52 7.89 -7.27
N LEU A 56 -13.50 7.09 -6.92
CA LEU A 56 -13.38 5.69 -7.30
C LEU A 56 -14.26 4.75 -6.44
N GLY A 57 -15.26 5.25 -5.71
CA GLY A 57 -16.25 4.42 -5.03
C GLY A 57 -15.75 3.68 -3.78
N LEU A 58 -14.61 4.08 -3.21
CA LEU A 58 -14.24 3.64 -1.87
C LEU A 58 -15.01 4.45 -0.83
N VAL A 59 -15.42 3.77 0.24
CA VAL A 59 -16.06 4.37 1.41
C VAL A 59 -15.14 4.23 2.62
N GLU A 60 -15.24 5.18 3.54
CA GLU A 60 -14.51 5.13 4.80
C GLU A 60 -15.19 4.18 5.79
N LYS A 61 -14.39 3.38 6.49
CA LYS A 61 -14.82 2.59 7.63
C LYS A 61 -13.81 2.74 8.77
N CYS A 62 -14.30 3.17 9.93
CA CYS A 62 -13.51 3.14 11.14
C CYS A 62 -13.48 1.72 11.73
N HIS A 63 -12.31 1.28 12.18
CA HIS A 63 -12.19 0.07 12.98
C HIS A 63 -13.06 0.19 14.25
N PRO A 64 -13.84 -0.84 14.62
CA PRO A 64 -14.84 -0.75 15.69
C PRO A 64 -14.26 -0.42 17.07
N GLU A 65 -13.06 -0.94 17.40
CA GLU A 65 -12.45 -0.71 18.71
C GLU A 65 -11.65 0.60 18.82
N ASN A 66 -10.71 0.88 17.91
CA ASN A 66 -9.83 2.05 18.03
C ASN A 66 -10.27 3.24 17.16
N GLY A 67 -11.26 3.09 16.28
CA GLY A 67 -11.73 4.14 15.40
C GLY A 67 -10.79 4.52 14.24
N ALA A 68 -9.70 3.79 14.00
CA ALA A 68 -8.78 4.09 12.89
C ALA A 68 -9.47 3.89 11.52
N PRO A 69 -9.44 4.87 10.61
CA PRO A 69 -10.10 4.78 9.32
C PRO A 69 -9.30 3.91 8.36
N ILE A 70 -10.02 3.09 7.63
CA ILE A 70 -9.58 2.43 6.40
C ILE A 70 -10.56 2.78 5.28
N TYR A 71 -10.17 2.56 4.03
CA TYR A 71 -11.02 2.82 2.87
C TYR A 71 -11.24 1.54 2.10
N HIS A 72 -12.46 1.29 1.67
CA HIS A 72 -12.78 0.03 1.01
C HIS A 72 -13.92 0.15 0.01
N THR A 73 -14.01 -0.76 -0.94
CA THR A 73 -15.16 -0.88 -1.83
C THR A 73 -16.37 -1.48 -1.10
N GLN A 74 -17.58 -1.19 -1.58
CA GLN A 74 -18.83 -1.48 -0.88
C GLN A 74 -18.99 -2.94 -0.41
N ASN A 75 -18.47 -3.92 -1.18
CA ASN A 75 -18.64 -5.35 -0.87
C ASN A 75 -17.38 -6.01 -0.28
N ALA A 76 -16.35 -5.24 0.07
CA ALA A 76 -15.08 -5.78 0.57
C ALA A 76 -15.20 -6.66 1.82
N PHE A 77 -16.27 -6.49 2.61
CA PHE A 77 -16.54 -7.28 3.83
C PHE A 77 -17.79 -8.18 3.71
N ASN A 78 -18.29 -8.41 2.49
CA ASN A 78 -19.48 -9.23 2.25
C ASN A 78 -19.16 -10.47 1.40
N SER A 79 -18.24 -11.31 1.91
CA SER A 79 -17.77 -12.53 1.26
C SER A 79 -17.32 -12.34 -0.20
N PRO A 80 -16.42 -11.38 -0.50
CA PRO A 80 -16.03 -11.11 -1.87
C PRO A 80 -15.27 -12.28 -2.51
N GLU A 81 -15.45 -12.47 -3.82
CA GLU A 81 -14.74 -13.50 -4.58
C GLU A 81 -13.23 -13.24 -4.61
N LYS A 82 -12.83 -11.99 -4.84
CA LYS A 82 -11.45 -11.53 -4.87
C LYS A 82 -11.33 -10.20 -4.12
N LEU A 83 -10.37 -10.12 -3.22
CA LEU A 83 -10.11 -8.94 -2.40
C LEU A 83 -8.64 -8.55 -2.51
N LEU A 84 -8.37 -7.32 -2.95
CA LEU A 84 -7.05 -6.70 -2.90
C LEU A 84 -6.89 -5.92 -1.59
N ILE A 85 -5.77 -6.09 -0.92
CA ILE A 85 -5.40 -5.36 0.30
C ILE A 85 -4.14 -4.55 0.01
N LEU A 86 -4.22 -3.24 0.22
CA LEU A 86 -3.15 -2.28 -0.05
C LEU A 86 -2.56 -1.78 1.28
N ILE A 87 -1.25 -1.94 1.45
CA ILE A 87 -0.55 -1.65 2.71
C ILE A 87 0.67 -0.76 2.46
N GLN A 88 0.60 0.52 2.83
CA GLN A 88 1.71 1.45 2.61
C GLN A 88 2.89 1.24 3.57
N GLY A 89 4.01 1.89 3.23
CA GLY A 89 5.22 1.93 4.04
C GLY A 89 5.13 2.85 5.27
N THR A 90 6.28 3.06 5.91
CA THR A 90 6.40 3.95 7.08
C THR A 90 6.61 5.41 6.66
N GLY A 91 6.58 6.33 7.63
CA GLY A 91 6.89 7.75 7.44
C GLY A 91 5.66 8.66 7.42
N ARG A 92 5.72 9.73 6.63
CA ARG A 92 4.64 10.74 6.52
C ARG A 92 3.41 10.25 5.75
N VAL A 93 3.42 9.02 5.25
CA VAL A 93 2.34 8.46 4.44
C VAL A 93 1.15 7.95 5.28
N ARG A 94 -0.06 8.13 4.76
CA ARG A 94 -1.34 7.65 5.28
C ARG A 94 -2.09 6.92 4.16
N ALA A 95 -3.29 6.43 4.46
CA ALA A 95 -4.08 5.61 3.54
C ALA A 95 -4.12 6.21 2.12
N GLY A 96 -3.78 5.39 1.13
CA GLY A 96 -3.86 5.75 -0.29
C GLY A 96 -2.57 6.29 -0.91
N VAL A 97 -1.56 6.63 -0.11
CA VAL A 97 -0.30 7.23 -0.61
C VAL A 97 0.86 6.26 -0.39
N TRP A 98 1.58 5.94 -1.47
CA TRP A 98 2.86 5.22 -1.43
C TRP A 98 4.01 6.16 -1.04
N SER A 99 4.02 7.37 -1.61
CA SER A 99 4.98 8.43 -1.26
C SER A 99 4.48 9.81 -1.68
N VAL A 100 4.52 10.77 -0.75
CA VAL A 100 4.16 12.18 -0.99
C VAL A 100 5.11 12.82 -2.02
N GLY A 101 6.41 12.56 -1.88
CA GLY A 101 7.42 13.08 -2.82
C GLY A 101 7.17 12.54 -4.23
N VAL A 102 6.91 11.24 -4.39
CA VAL A 102 6.62 10.64 -5.71
C VAL A 102 5.36 11.26 -6.32
N CYS A 103 4.32 11.52 -5.53
CA CYS A 103 3.15 12.26 -6.03
C CYS A 103 3.56 13.63 -6.61
N ALA A 104 4.50 14.32 -5.97
CA ALA A 104 4.97 15.63 -6.40
C ALA A 104 5.86 15.60 -7.66
N TYR A 105 6.82 14.67 -7.77
CA TYR A 105 7.78 14.67 -8.89
C TYR A 105 7.45 13.69 -10.02
N ALA A 106 6.61 12.67 -9.78
CA ALA A 106 6.24 11.64 -10.74
C ALA A 106 4.73 11.41 -10.86
N GLY A 107 3.92 12.22 -10.16
CA GLY A 107 2.46 12.23 -10.26
C GLY A 107 1.76 11.17 -9.43
N LEU A 108 0.43 11.27 -9.40
CA LEU A 108 -0.46 10.40 -8.63
C LEU A 108 -0.35 8.93 -9.05
N ASN A 109 -0.16 8.69 -10.34
CA ASN A 109 -0.04 7.32 -10.85
C ASN A 109 1.18 6.59 -10.30
N ALA A 110 2.27 7.31 -9.99
CA ALA A 110 3.44 6.71 -9.40
C ALA A 110 3.39 6.69 -7.87
N GLY A 111 2.81 7.73 -7.24
CA GLY A 111 2.92 7.95 -5.81
C GLY A 111 1.72 7.50 -4.96
N SER A 112 0.63 7.03 -5.58
CA SER A 112 -0.61 6.68 -4.89
C SER A 112 -1.16 5.32 -5.32
N VAL A 113 -2.15 4.83 -4.58
CA VAL A 113 -2.86 3.58 -4.89
C VAL A 113 -3.90 3.70 -5.99
N LEU A 114 -4.12 4.89 -6.56
CA LEU A 114 -5.23 5.14 -7.49
C LEU A 114 -5.20 4.22 -8.73
N PRO A 115 -4.05 3.99 -9.40
CA PRO A 115 -3.98 3.02 -10.49
C PRO A 115 -4.30 1.61 -10.04
N ASP A 116 -3.92 1.25 -8.80
CA ASP A 116 -4.16 -0.09 -8.26
C ASP A 116 -5.65 -0.34 -8.05
N ILE A 117 -6.38 0.66 -7.55
CA ILE A 117 -7.85 0.61 -7.41
C ILE A 117 -8.51 0.47 -8.78
N ILE A 118 -8.08 1.25 -9.77
CA ILE A 118 -8.63 1.21 -11.13
C ILE A 118 -8.42 -0.18 -11.75
N GLU A 119 -7.23 -0.75 -11.60
CA GLU A 119 -6.90 -2.04 -12.18
C GLU A 119 -7.57 -3.21 -11.44
N ALA A 120 -7.68 -3.13 -10.12
CA ALA A 120 -8.46 -4.08 -9.31
C ALA A 120 -9.91 -4.16 -9.77
N LYS A 121 -10.55 -3.02 -10.05
CA LYS A 121 -11.93 -2.97 -10.57
C LYS A 121 -12.07 -3.65 -11.92
N LYS A 122 -11.14 -3.42 -12.86
CA LYS A 122 -11.15 -4.12 -14.16
C LYS A 122 -11.07 -5.64 -13.99
N ARG A 123 -10.42 -6.11 -12.93
CA ARG A 123 -10.31 -7.52 -12.55
C ARG A 123 -11.45 -8.02 -11.67
N ASN A 124 -12.51 -7.24 -11.41
CA ASN A 124 -13.59 -7.63 -10.50
C ASN A 124 -13.06 -8.01 -9.10
N MET A 125 -12.15 -7.19 -8.57
CA MET A 125 -11.64 -7.31 -7.22
C MET A 125 -12.25 -6.20 -6.36
N GLU A 126 -12.71 -6.57 -5.18
CA GLU A 126 -12.96 -5.60 -4.10
C GLU A 126 -11.62 -5.12 -3.54
N VAL A 127 -11.58 -3.95 -2.92
CA VAL A 127 -10.34 -3.33 -2.44
C VAL A 127 -10.50 -2.88 -1.00
N ILE A 128 -9.44 -3.06 -0.20
CA ILE A 128 -9.23 -2.41 1.09
C ILE A 128 -7.88 -1.71 1.07
N VAL A 129 -7.88 -0.43 1.42
CA VAL A 129 -6.69 0.40 1.65
C VAL A 129 -6.55 0.59 3.16
N LEU A 130 -5.46 0.08 3.73
CA LEU A 130 -5.18 0.18 5.16
C LEU A 130 -4.64 1.56 5.55
N ASN A 131 -4.56 1.82 6.86
CA ASN A 131 -3.91 3.01 7.41
C ASN A 131 -2.96 2.66 8.57
N PRO A 132 -1.92 1.84 8.32
CA PRO A 132 -1.02 1.34 9.36
C PRO A 132 -0.32 2.44 10.19
N ASN A 133 -0.15 3.63 9.63
CA ASN A 133 0.50 4.75 10.32
C ASN A 133 -0.46 5.59 11.18
N ASP A 134 -1.72 5.21 11.31
CA ASP A 134 -2.66 5.91 12.18
C ASP A 134 -2.29 5.71 13.67
N PRO A 135 -2.09 6.78 14.46
CA PRO A 135 -1.58 6.68 15.83
C PRO A 135 -2.51 5.90 16.79
N ARG A 136 -3.78 5.68 16.42
CA ARG A 136 -4.72 4.85 17.18
C ARG A 136 -4.33 3.37 17.20
N TYR A 137 -3.28 2.95 16.48
CA TYR A 137 -2.66 1.62 16.67
C TYR A 137 -2.24 1.36 18.12
N SER A 138 -1.99 2.42 18.90
CA SER A 138 -1.55 2.35 20.30
C SER A 138 -2.56 1.63 21.20
N MET A 139 -3.84 1.63 20.84
CA MET A 139 -4.87 0.88 21.58
C MET A 139 -4.68 -0.64 21.51
N PHE A 140 -3.91 -1.15 20.55
CA PHE A 140 -3.62 -2.58 20.40
C PHE A 140 -2.26 -2.99 20.97
N ILE A 141 -1.59 -2.12 21.74
CA ILE A 141 -0.31 -2.47 22.39
C ILE A 141 -0.45 -3.76 23.20
N GLU A 142 -1.49 -3.89 24.02
CA GLU A 142 -1.66 -5.07 24.87
C GLU A 142 -1.97 -6.36 24.08
N ARG A 143 -2.71 -6.26 22.97
CA ARG A 143 -3.07 -7.40 22.11
C ARG A 143 -1.88 -7.90 21.28
N TYR A 144 -1.00 -6.98 20.86
CA TYR A 144 0.14 -7.26 19.98
C TYR A 144 1.42 -6.60 20.52
N LYS A 145 1.80 -6.96 21.75
CA LYS A 145 2.89 -6.31 22.51
C LYS A 145 4.22 -6.26 21.77
N SER A 146 4.61 -7.37 21.15
CA SER A 146 5.89 -7.53 20.45
C SER A 146 5.94 -6.86 19.08
N ASN A 147 4.83 -6.34 18.57
CA ASN A 147 4.76 -5.78 17.21
C ASN A 147 4.87 -4.25 17.21
N ILE A 148 5.43 -3.67 16.16
CA ILE A 148 5.45 -2.21 15.95
C ILE A 148 4.06 -1.68 15.58
N GLY A 149 3.81 -0.38 15.74
CA GLY A 149 2.50 0.25 15.53
C GLY A 149 1.79 -0.13 14.22
N MET A 150 2.50 -0.04 13.10
CA MET A 150 1.98 -0.44 11.77
C MET A 150 1.46 -1.88 11.73
N VAL A 151 2.23 -2.79 12.32
CA VAL A 151 1.88 -4.20 12.38
C VAL A 151 0.68 -4.41 13.31
N ARG A 152 0.62 -3.71 14.45
CA ARG A 152 -0.54 -3.78 15.37
C ARG A 152 -1.84 -3.37 14.69
N HIS A 153 -1.84 -2.25 13.96
CA HIS A 153 -3.01 -1.83 13.18
C HIS A 153 -3.41 -2.89 12.16
N THR A 154 -2.44 -3.39 11.39
CA THR A 154 -2.70 -4.35 10.31
C THR A 154 -3.27 -5.66 10.85
N LEU A 155 -2.70 -6.20 11.93
CA LEU A 155 -3.20 -7.40 12.61
C LEU A 155 -4.64 -7.23 13.11
N ALA A 156 -4.96 -6.10 13.73
CA ALA A 156 -6.32 -5.82 14.22
C ALA A 156 -7.34 -5.78 13.08
N ILE A 157 -7.03 -5.05 11.99
CA ILE A 157 -7.91 -4.99 10.82
C ILE A 157 -8.10 -6.38 10.20
N PHE A 158 -7.03 -7.18 10.13
CA PHE A 158 -7.11 -8.54 9.62
C PHE A 158 -8.06 -9.40 10.46
N GLU A 159 -7.82 -9.43 11.77
CA GLU A 159 -8.57 -10.28 12.71
C GLU A 159 -10.03 -9.86 12.82
N ASP A 160 -10.27 -8.56 12.94
CA ASP A 160 -11.58 -8.04 13.32
C ASP A 160 -12.48 -7.73 12.14
N LEU A 161 -11.91 -7.51 10.94
CA LEU A 161 -12.66 -7.13 9.75
C LEU A 161 -12.42 -8.09 8.57
N ILE A 162 -11.19 -8.29 8.12
CA ILE A 162 -10.91 -9.00 6.85
C ILE A 162 -11.27 -10.49 6.96
N ILE A 163 -10.81 -11.17 8.01
CA ILE A 163 -11.11 -12.60 8.24
C ILE A 163 -12.62 -12.80 8.38
N LYS A 164 -13.30 -11.92 9.15
CA LYS A 164 -14.76 -11.97 9.34
C LYS A 164 -15.55 -11.63 8.07
N GLY A 165 -14.98 -10.81 7.19
CA GLY A 165 -15.53 -10.51 5.86
C GLY A 165 -15.52 -11.71 4.90
N ASN A 166 -14.86 -12.81 5.28
CA ASN A 166 -14.85 -14.10 4.58
C ASN A 166 -14.56 -14.03 3.06
N PRO A 167 -13.53 -13.30 2.62
CA PRO A 167 -13.13 -13.28 1.22
C PRO A 167 -12.71 -14.68 0.74
N LYS A 168 -13.10 -15.08 -0.47
CA LYS A 168 -12.67 -16.39 -1.02
C LYS A 168 -11.20 -16.40 -1.42
N ARG A 169 -10.70 -15.28 -1.95
CA ARG A 169 -9.31 -15.11 -2.36
C ARG A 169 -8.84 -13.72 -2.01
N ILE A 170 -7.67 -13.62 -1.38
CA ILE A 170 -7.02 -12.34 -1.13
C ILE A 170 -5.71 -12.20 -1.90
N TYR A 171 -5.40 -10.96 -2.22
CA TYR A 171 -4.17 -10.51 -2.86
C TYR A 171 -3.67 -9.32 -2.05
N ILE A 172 -2.37 -9.25 -1.80
CA ILE A 172 -1.78 -8.17 -1.01
C ILE A 172 -0.77 -7.45 -1.88
N LEU A 173 -0.88 -6.13 -1.98
CA LEU A 173 0.17 -5.26 -2.51
C LEU A 173 0.66 -4.35 -1.38
N CYS A 174 1.96 -4.45 -1.06
CA CYS A 174 2.54 -3.72 0.04
C CYS A 174 3.93 -3.16 -0.28
N HIS A 175 4.22 -1.99 0.26
CA HIS A 175 5.47 -1.28 0.04
C HIS A 175 6.29 -1.14 1.33
N SER A 176 7.62 -1.26 1.25
CA SER A 176 8.51 -0.97 2.38
C SER A 176 8.12 -1.75 3.65
N MET A 177 7.93 -1.08 4.79
CA MET A 177 7.47 -1.70 6.06
C MET A 177 6.10 -2.39 5.98
N GLY A 178 5.29 -2.12 4.93
CA GLY A 178 4.07 -2.86 4.65
C GLY A 178 4.31 -4.35 4.41
N GLY A 179 5.50 -4.75 3.93
CA GLY A 179 5.89 -6.15 3.79
C GLY A 179 5.89 -6.89 5.12
N GLU A 180 6.49 -6.30 6.17
CA GLU A 180 6.49 -6.90 7.51
C GLU A 180 5.07 -6.97 8.10
N CYS A 181 4.18 -6.04 7.73
CA CYS A 181 2.77 -6.13 8.12
C CYS A 181 2.08 -7.35 7.49
N ALA A 182 2.28 -7.60 6.20
CA ALA A 182 1.75 -8.78 5.52
C ALA A 182 2.34 -10.09 6.08
N ILE A 183 3.64 -10.09 6.34
CA ILE A 183 4.36 -11.22 6.92
C ILE A 183 3.91 -11.51 8.36
N ALA A 184 3.64 -10.48 9.17
CA ALA A 184 3.07 -10.65 10.49
C ALA A 184 1.66 -11.26 10.45
N CYS A 185 0.81 -10.87 9.48
CA CYS A 185 -0.48 -11.53 9.25
C CYS A 185 -0.30 -13.01 8.89
N LEU A 186 0.66 -13.34 8.02
CA LEU A 186 1.00 -14.72 7.68
C LEU A 186 1.44 -15.54 8.91
N ARG A 187 2.26 -14.96 9.79
CA ARG A 187 2.66 -15.63 11.05
C ARG A 187 1.51 -15.80 12.03
N LYS A 188 0.63 -14.81 12.13
CA LYS A 188 -0.43 -14.78 13.14
C LYS A 188 -1.64 -15.64 12.76
N PHE A 189 -1.94 -15.72 11.46
CA PHE A 189 -3.12 -16.41 10.93
C PHE A 189 -2.73 -17.40 9.81
N PRO A 190 -1.79 -18.34 10.05
CA PRO A 190 -1.17 -19.09 8.97
C PRO A 190 -2.15 -19.98 8.22
N GLU A 191 -3.01 -20.75 8.89
CA GLU A 191 -3.96 -21.64 8.22
C GLU A 191 -4.91 -20.84 7.30
N TRP A 192 -5.41 -19.71 7.80
CA TRP A 192 -6.28 -18.83 7.03
C TRP A 192 -5.55 -18.22 5.83
N MET A 193 -4.33 -17.71 6.04
CA MET A 193 -3.52 -17.12 4.96
C MET A 193 -3.16 -18.15 3.90
N LEU A 194 -2.78 -19.37 4.28
CA LEU A 194 -2.48 -20.45 3.34
C LEU A 194 -3.70 -20.88 2.52
N GLN A 195 -4.90 -20.81 3.10
CA GLN A 195 -6.15 -21.17 2.44
C GLN A 195 -6.65 -20.07 1.49
N HIS A 196 -6.53 -18.79 1.88
CA HIS A 196 -7.20 -17.67 1.21
C HIS A 196 -6.25 -16.78 0.40
N CYS A 197 -4.98 -16.63 0.79
CA CYS A 197 -4.04 -15.74 0.11
C CYS A 197 -3.47 -16.39 -1.15
N ARG A 198 -3.58 -15.68 -2.28
CA ARG A 198 -3.10 -16.17 -3.59
C ARG A 198 -1.75 -15.59 -3.98
N ALA A 199 -1.52 -14.33 -3.63
CA ALA A 199 -0.29 -13.63 -3.94
C ALA A 199 -0.05 -12.45 -2.98
N ILE A 200 1.21 -12.21 -2.65
CA ILE A 200 1.71 -11.04 -1.94
C ILE A 200 2.78 -10.39 -2.81
N ALA A 201 2.43 -9.25 -3.42
CA ALA A 201 3.35 -8.42 -4.16
C ALA A 201 3.96 -7.39 -3.20
N MET A 202 5.28 -7.42 -3.08
CA MET A 202 6.08 -6.53 -2.28
C MET A 202 6.89 -5.59 -3.17
N THR A 203 7.03 -4.33 -2.78
CA THR A 203 7.84 -3.35 -3.51
C THR A 203 8.85 -2.73 -2.55
N ASP A 204 10.12 -3.07 -2.78
CA ASP A 204 11.27 -2.77 -1.93
C ASP A 204 10.96 -2.93 -0.43
N ALA A 205 10.30 -4.04 -0.10
CA ALA A 205 9.67 -4.24 1.19
C ALA A 205 10.59 -4.94 2.19
N CYS A 206 10.37 -4.66 3.48
CA CYS A 206 10.97 -5.44 4.56
C CYS A 206 10.29 -6.81 4.66
N GLU A 207 11.08 -7.84 4.92
CA GLU A 207 10.57 -9.18 5.24
C GLU A 207 11.42 -9.81 6.34
N SER A 208 10.76 -10.36 7.36
CA SER A 208 11.42 -11.19 8.36
C SER A 208 11.10 -12.67 8.12
N ARG A 209 11.96 -13.58 8.60
CA ARG A 209 11.77 -15.02 8.44
C ARG A 209 10.41 -15.48 8.96
N VAL A 210 9.76 -16.36 8.22
CA VAL A 210 8.54 -17.05 8.64
C VAL A 210 8.90 -18.49 8.95
N ASP A 211 8.78 -18.88 10.21
CA ASP A 211 8.99 -20.26 10.64
C ASP A 211 7.83 -20.64 11.55
N ILE A 212 7.05 -21.63 11.13
CA ILE A 212 5.88 -22.10 11.85
C ILE A 212 5.97 -23.61 11.91
N GLU A 213 6.11 -24.13 13.13
CA GLU A 213 6.25 -25.55 13.38
C GLU A 213 5.10 -26.34 12.75
N GLY A 214 5.44 -27.42 12.05
CA GLY A 214 4.46 -28.27 11.37
C GLY A 214 3.97 -27.78 10.01
N LEU A 215 4.32 -26.56 9.57
CA LEU A 215 3.93 -26.03 8.26
C LEU A 215 5.11 -25.85 7.31
N LYS A 216 4.94 -26.21 6.03
CA LYS A 216 5.92 -25.95 4.96
C LYS A 216 5.84 -24.50 4.44
N ILE A 217 5.87 -23.55 5.36
CA ILE A 217 5.55 -22.16 5.05
C ILE A 217 6.57 -21.50 4.12
N ASN A 218 7.86 -21.82 4.26
CA ASN A 218 8.88 -21.30 3.34
C ASN A 218 8.62 -21.67 1.89
N THR A 219 8.22 -22.92 1.60
CA THR A 219 7.88 -23.34 0.23
C THR A 219 6.65 -22.61 -0.29
N TRP A 220 5.67 -22.34 0.59
CA TRP A 220 4.51 -21.53 0.23
C TRP A 220 4.92 -20.09 -0.07
N CYS A 221 5.72 -19.46 0.81
CA CYS A 221 6.23 -18.12 0.63
C CYS A 221 6.95 -17.95 -0.72
N MET A 222 7.85 -18.86 -1.08
CA MET A 222 8.57 -18.80 -2.35
C MET A 222 7.68 -18.99 -3.59
N LYS A 223 6.44 -19.48 -3.43
CA LYS A 223 5.47 -19.60 -4.53
C LYS A 223 4.50 -18.43 -4.60
N HIS A 224 4.26 -17.76 -3.48
CA HIS A 224 3.16 -16.81 -3.32
C HIS A 224 3.63 -15.39 -2.98
N ILE A 225 4.93 -15.16 -2.80
CA ILE A 225 5.48 -13.85 -2.43
C ILE A 225 6.60 -13.47 -3.41
N ILE A 226 6.42 -12.33 -4.08
CA ILE A 226 7.45 -11.68 -4.89
C ILE A 226 7.72 -10.29 -4.31
N ASN A 227 9.00 -9.95 -4.15
CA ASN A 227 9.46 -8.62 -3.78
C ASN A 227 10.28 -8.01 -4.91
N TRP A 228 9.75 -6.95 -5.52
CA TRP A 228 10.48 -6.13 -6.48
C TRP A 228 11.33 -5.12 -5.73
N ILE A 229 12.61 -5.41 -5.56
CA ILE A 229 13.55 -4.63 -4.73
C ILE A 229 14.33 -3.61 -5.57
N CYS A 230 14.82 -2.56 -4.92
CA CYS A 230 15.67 -1.57 -5.59
C CYS A 230 16.95 -2.21 -6.15
N SER A 231 17.23 -1.93 -7.42
CA SER A 231 18.37 -2.49 -8.15
C SER A 231 18.68 -1.64 -9.40
N GLU A 232 19.91 -1.75 -9.90
CA GLU A 232 20.32 -1.17 -11.21
C GLU A 232 20.01 -2.07 -12.39
N GLU A 233 19.71 -3.35 -12.13
CA GLU A 233 19.31 -4.30 -13.16
C GLU A 233 18.01 -3.88 -13.83
N GLU A 234 17.77 -4.33 -15.06
CA GLU A 234 16.50 -4.09 -15.75
C GLU A 234 15.30 -4.58 -14.92
N ALA A 235 14.17 -3.88 -15.02
CA ALA A 235 12.97 -4.22 -14.26
C ALA A 235 12.53 -5.66 -14.55
N ASN A 236 12.12 -6.37 -13.51
CA ASN A 236 11.66 -7.75 -13.53
C ASN A 236 12.74 -8.81 -13.87
N ILE A 237 14.02 -8.47 -13.76
CA ILE A 237 15.10 -9.48 -13.73
C ILE A 237 15.09 -10.20 -12.38
N LYS A 238 15.16 -11.54 -12.41
CA LYS A 238 15.26 -12.37 -11.21
C LYS A 238 16.56 -12.09 -10.46
N LEU A 239 16.45 -11.87 -9.16
CA LEU A 239 17.58 -11.65 -8.25
C LEU A 239 17.72 -12.84 -7.27
N PRO A 240 18.82 -12.92 -6.49
CA PRO A 240 18.92 -13.90 -5.41
C PRO A 240 17.72 -13.79 -4.47
N ASP A 241 17.16 -14.94 -4.09
CA ASP A 241 15.97 -14.98 -3.24
C ASP A 241 16.17 -14.29 -1.89
N GLY A 242 15.09 -13.71 -1.39
CA GLY A 242 15.01 -13.16 -0.05
C GLY A 242 14.80 -14.24 1.01
N ILE A 243 14.53 -13.78 2.22
CA ILE A 243 14.32 -14.68 3.37
C ILE A 243 12.98 -15.41 3.26
N SER A 244 11.95 -14.75 2.73
CA SER A 244 10.58 -15.26 2.65
C SER A 244 9.89 -14.86 1.35
N SER A 245 10.66 -14.49 0.31
CA SER A 245 10.11 -14.07 -0.97
C SER A 245 11.10 -14.31 -2.09
N GLN A 246 10.56 -14.45 -3.30
CA GLN A 246 11.35 -14.34 -4.50
C GLN A 246 11.70 -12.87 -4.76
N HIS A 247 12.96 -12.56 -5.03
CA HIS A 247 13.34 -11.19 -5.39
C HIS A 247 13.46 -11.00 -6.90
N TYR A 248 12.99 -9.84 -7.35
CA TYR A 248 13.14 -9.35 -8.70
C TYR A 248 13.58 -7.88 -8.66
N SER A 249 14.24 -7.41 -9.70
CA SER A 249 14.61 -6.00 -9.81
C SER A 249 13.38 -5.13 -10.03
N ALA A 250 13.26 -4.03 -9.28
CA ALA A 250 12.32 -2.96 -9.57
C ALA A 250 12.79 -2.03 -10.71
N GLY A 251 14.02 -2.17 -11.21
CA GLY A 251 14.57 -1.28 -12.26
C GLY A 251 14.76 0.16 -11.83
N THR A 252 14.99 0.38 -10.53
CA THR A 252 15.26 1.70 -9.95
C THR A 252 16.03 1.56 -8.64
N LYS A 253 16.83 2.57 -8.30
CA LYS A 253 17.42 2.75 -6.95
C LYS A 253 16.58 3.67 -6.06
N ASP A 254 15.54 4.27 -6.60
CA ASP A 254 14.63 5.17 -5.89
C ASP A 254 13.55 4.36 -5.16
N HIS A 255 13.80 4.08 -3.87
CA HIS A 255 12.93 3.30 -2.97
C HIS A 255 11.43 3.60 -3.14
N PRO A 256 10.96 4.84 -2.95
CA PRO A 256 9.53 5.15 -3.06
C PRO A 256 8.96 5.00 -4.47
N LEU A 257 9.80 4.95 -5.53
CA LEU A 257 9.38 4.76 -6.92
C LEU A 257 9.26 3.27 -7.32
N SER A 258 9.75 2.35 -6.48
CA SER A 258 9.76 0.91 -6.77
C SER A 258 8.38 0.36 -7.14
N THR A 259 7.31 0.79 -6.46
CA THR A 259 5.93 0.37 -6.78
C THR A 259 5.51 0.74 -8.19
N ALA A 260 5.77 1.99 -8.60
CA ALA A 260 5.42 2.46 -9.93
C ALA A 260 6.18 1.71 -11.04
N LYS A 261 7.44 1.38 -10.79
CA LYS A 261 8.27 0.64 -11.75
C LYS A 261 7.90 -0.84 -11.83
N ALA A 262 7.56 -1.45 -10.70
CA ALA A 262 7.13 -2.84 -10.63
C ALA A 262 5.69 -3.07 -11.13
N TRP A 263 4.89 -2.00 -11.23
CA TRP A 263 3.45 -2.05 -11.49
C TRP A 263 3.01 -3.00 -12.61
N PRO A 264 3.61 -3.00 -13.82
CA PRO A 264 3.19 -3.90 -14.89
C PRO A 264 3.35 -5.40 -14.54
N PHE A 265 4.35 -5.73 -13.73
CA PHE A 265 4.70 -7.10 -13.36
C PHE A 265 3.87 -7.59 -12.17
N ILE A 266 3.49 -6.69 -11.27
CA ILE A 266 2.63 -7.00 -10.11
C ILE A 266 1.30 -7.60 -10.58
N TRP A 267 0.65 -6.99 -11.55
CA TRP A 267 -0.64 -7.46 -12.04
C TRP A 267 -0.53 -8.77 -12.83
N SER A 268 0.56 -8.94 -13.59
CA SER A 268 0.87 -10.21 -14.25
C SER A 268 1.09 -11.35 -13.25
N PHE A 269 1.60 -11.04 -12.06
CA PHE A 269 1.78 -12.02 -10.97
C PHE A 269 0.46 -12.35 -10.24
N PHE A 270 -0.53 -11.45 -10.26
CA PHE A 270 -1.84 -11.69 -9.66
C PHE A 270 -2.80 -12.50 -10.54
N ASP A 271 -2.51 -12.59 -11.84
CA ASP A 271 -3.29 -13.35 -12.82
C ASP A 271 -3.01 -14.87 -12.74
#